data_AF-C0FQQ9-F1
#
_entry.id   AF-C0FQQ9-F1
#
_cell.length_a   1.000
_cell.length_b   1.000
_cell.length_c   1.000
_cell.angle_alpha   90.00
_cell.angle_beta   90.00
_cell.angle_gamma   90.00
#
_symmetry.space_group_name_H-M   'P 1'
#
loop_
_entity.id
_entity.type
_entity.pdbx_description
1 polymer ?
#
loop_
_entity_poly.entity_id
_entity_poly.type
_entity_poly.pdbx_seq_one_letter_code
_entity_poly.pdbx_strand_id
1 'polypeptide(L)' 'MTDTQRNKRPARRPDCVTETRIGNTILVVSGFFKEGATDTAADKMMKVLEAEAAAGYLTCDKPD' A
#
# COMPACT_ATOMS: atom_id res chain seq x y z
N MET A 1 25.34 -17.47 28.57
CA MET A 1 24.78 -16.20 28.05
C MET A 1 25.03 -16.19 26.54
N THR A 2 24.13 -16.77 25.76
CA THR A 2 24.23 -16.77 24.30
C THR A 2 23.41 -15.60 23.76
N ASP A 3 24.12 -14.60 23.24
CA ASP A 3 23.60 -13.41 22.58
C ASP A 3 22.72 -13.83 21.39
N THR A 4 21.41 -13.80 21.60
CA THR A 4 20.43 -14.24 20.60
C THR A 4 20.28 -13.11 19.60
N GLN A 5 20.85 -13.28 18.41
CA GLN A 5 20.78 -12.37 17.27
C GLN A 5 19.33 -11.93 16.96
N ARG A 6 18.84 -10.88 17.63
CA ARG A 6 17.50 -10.27 17.39
C ARG A 6 17.37 -9.64 15.99
N ASN A 7 18.47 -9.53 15.24
CA ASN A 7 18.57 -8.77 13.98
C ASN A 7 18.43 -9.59 12.68
N LYS A 8 18.09 -10.89 12.74
CA LYS A 8 17.87 -11.72 11.53
C LYS A 8 16.42 -12.18 11.36
N ARG A 9 15.44 -11.37 11.80
CA ARG A 9 14.04 -11.65 11.44
C ARG A 9 13.82 -11.21 9.99
N PRO A 10 13.35 -12.10 9.09
CA PRO A 10 12.91 -11.67 7.77
C PRO A 10 11.85 -10.57 7.93
N ALA A 11 11.82 -9.62 6.99
CA ALA A 11 10.82 -8.56 6.99
C ALA A 11 9.42 -9.19 7.14
N ARG A 12 8.65 -8.73 8.14
CA ARG A 12 7.31 -9.25 8.42
C ARG A 12 6.45 -9.08 7.16
N ARG A 13 5.69 -10.12 6.78
CA ARG A 13 4.70 -10.02 5.71
C ARG A 13 3.58 -9.06 6.11
N PRO A 14 3.08 -8.21 5.20
CA PRO A 14 1.95 -7.35 5.50
C PRO A 14 0.72 -8.19 5.86
N ASP A 15 -0.12 -7.66 6.73
CA ASP A 15 -1.33 -8.35 7.22
C ASP A 15 -2.50 -8.19 6.24
N CYS A 16 -2.53 -7.07 5.52
CA CYS A 16 -3.48 -6.82 4.44
C CYS A 16 -2.79 -6.16 3.25
N VAL A 17 -3.28 -6.45 2.05
CA VAL A 17 -2.84 -5.84 0.81
C VAL A 17 -4.09 -5.46 0.04
N THR A 18 -4.13 -4.22 -0.45
CA THR A 18 -5.16 -3.74 -1.36
C THR A 18 -4.53 -3.46 -2.72
N GLU A 19 -5.23 -3.85 -3.77
CA GLU A 19 -4.79 -3.66 -5.15
C GLU A 19 -5.87 -2.91 -5.91
N THR A 20 -5.48 -1.96 -6.75
CA THR A 20 -6.41 -1.25 -7.64
C THR A 20 -5.78 -1.12 -9.01
N ARG A 21 -6.53 -1.53 -10.03
CA ARG A 21 -6.08 -1.48 -11.42
C ARG A 21 -6.59 -0.21 -12.09
N ILE A 22 -5.66 0.56 -12.65
CA ILE A 22 -5.94 1.73 -13.47
C ILE A 22 -5.26 1.50 -14.81
N GLY A 23 -6.06 1.22 -15.84
CA GLY A 23 -5.56 0.84 -17.16
C GLY A 23 -4.58 -0.34 -17.08
N ASN A 24 -3.32 -0.05 -17.45
CA ASN A 24 -2.24 -1.03 -17.50
C ASN A 24 -1.41 -1.10 -16.20
N THR A 25 -1.70 -0.24 -15.22
CA THR A 25 -0.97 -0.14 -13.96
C THR A 25 -1.78 -0.75 -12.82
N ILE A 26 -1.10 -1.37 -11.86
CA ILE A 26 -1.68 -1.85 -10.60
C ILE A 26 -1.03 -1.07 -9.46
N LEU A 27 -1.86 -0.38 -8.69
CA LEU A 27 -1.46 0.23 -7.42
C LEU A 27 -1.61 -0.81 -6.33
N VAL A 28 -0.55 -1.00 -5.54
CA VAL A 28 -0.51 -1.98 -4.45
C VAL A 28 -0.22 -1.23 -3.16
N VAL A 29 -1.13 -1.33 -2.20
CA VAL A 29 -0.98 -0.73 -0.87
C VAL A 29 -0.98 -1.83 0.18
N SER A 30 0.14 -1.96 0.89
CA SER A 30 0.28 -2.91 2.00
C SER A 30 -0.05 -2.25 3.35
N GLY A 31 -0.74 -2.98 4.21
CA GLY A 31 -1.04 -2.61 5.59
C GLY A 31 -0.50 -3.61 6.60
N PHE A 32 0.00 -3.08 7.71
CA PHE A 32 0.29 -3.84 8.91
C PHE A 32 -0.72 -3.43 9.97
N PHE A 33 -1.42 -4.38 10.56
CA PHE A 33 -2.30 -4.12 11.68
C PHE A 33 -1.44 -3.81 12.91
N LYS A 34 -1.70 -2.66 13.51
CA LYS A 34 -1.10 -2.21 14.76
C LYS A 34 -2.23 -1.80 15.69
N GLU A 35 -2.09 -2.13 16.97
CA GLU A 35 -3.02 -1.65 17.99
C GLU A 35 -2.99 -0.12 18.03
N GLY A 36 -4.16 0.51 17.96
CA GLY A 36 -4.30 1.97 17.89
C GLY A 36 -4.02 2.60 16.51
N ALA A 37 -3.84 1.82 15.44
CA ALA A 37 -3.80 2.38 14.09
C ALA A 37 -5.18 2.94 13.70
N THR A 38 -5.20 4.20 13.28
CA THR A 38 -6.42 4.87 12.80
C THR A 38 -6.71 4.61 11.33
N ASP A 39 -5.66 4.34 10.55
CA ASP A 39 -5.75 4.24 9.09
C ASP A 39 -5.56 2.80 8.63
N THR A 40 -6.52 2.28 7.87
CA THR A 40 -6.46 0.96 7.23
C THR A 40 -5.68 1.00 5.91
N ALA A 41 -5.43 -0.15 5.30
CA ALA A 41 -4.88 -0.21 3.94
C ALA A 41 -5.83 0.40 2.89
N ALA A 42 -7.15 0.34 3.12
CA ALA A 42 -8.13 0.98 2.25
C ALA A 42 -8.07 2.51 2.37
N ASP A 43 -7.96 3.05 3.57
CA ASP A 43 -7.85 4.50 3.79
C ASP A 43 -6.58 5.07 3.13
N LYS A 44 -5.48 4.32 3.20
CA LYS A 44 -4.25 4.65 2.48
C LYS A 44 -4.41 4.55 0.97
N MET A 45 -5.17 3.58 0.46
CA MET A 45 -5.46 3.45 -0.97
C MET A 45 -6.20 4.69 -1.50
N MET A 46 -7.16 5.22 -0.73
CA MET A 46 -7.87 6.45 -1.12
C MET A 46 -6.90 7.64 -1.29
N LYS A 47 -5.99 7.84 -0.35
CA LYS A 47 -4.95 8.89 -0.44
C LYS A 47 -4.01 8.69 -1.63
N VAL A 48 -3.66 7.44 -1.95
CA VAL A 48 -2.86 7.11 -3.13
C VAL A 48 -3.63 7.46 -4.39
N LEU A 49 -4.90 7.07 -4.51
CA LEU A 49 -5.72 7.41 -5.67
C LEU A 49 -5.86 8.92 -5.87
N GLU A 50 -6.05 9.70 -4.80
CA GLU A 50 -6.07 11.16 -4.87
C GLU A 50 -4.72 11.74 -5.36
N ALA A 51 -3.60 11.19 -4.88
CA ALA A 51 -2.27 11.61 -5.31
C ALA A 51 -2.01 11.27 -6.78
N GLU A 52 -2.41 10.08 -7.25
CA GLU A 52 -2.30 9.69 -8.66
C GLU A 52 -3.18 10.56 -9.55
N ALA A 53 -4.38 10.95 -9.08
CA ALA A 53 -5.24 11.91 -9.78
C ALA A 53 -4.57 13.29 -9.87
N ALA A 54 -4.03 13.80 -8.76
CA ALA A 54 -3.35 15.09 -8.72
C ALA A 54 -2.09 15.11 -9.61
N ALA A 55 -1.42 13.97 -9.74
CA ALA A 55 -0.28 13.79 -10.63
C ALA A 55 -0.67 13.60 -12.12
N GLY A 56 -1.96 13.49 -12.42
CA GLY A 56 -2.47 13.33 -13.79
C GLY A 56 -2.35 11.91 -14.35
N TYR A 57 -2.08 10.90 -13.52
CA TYR A 57 -1.98 9.51 -13.98
C TYR A 57 -3.34 8.80 -14.02
N LEU A 58 -4.38 9.37 -13.40
CA LEU A 58 -5.76 8.89 -13.46
C LEU A 58 -6.59 9.57 -14.57
N THR A 59 -5.95 10.26 -15.53
CA THR A 59 -6.69 10.89 -16.62
C THR A 59 -7.34 9.82 -17.49
N CYS A 60 -8.66 9.88 -17.57
CA CYS A 60 -9.44 9.17 -18.56
C CYS A 60 -9.19 9.80 -19.93
N ASP A 61 -8.02 9.59 -20.52
CA ASP A 61 -7.89 9.70 -21.97
C ASP A 61 -8.77 8.61 -22.55
N LYS A 62 -9.95 9.03 -23.00
CA LYS A 62 -10.89 8.20 -23.74
C LYS A 62 -10.10 7.65 -24.93
N PRO A 63 -9.95 6.32 -25.10
CA PRO A 63 -9.38 5.82 -26.34
C PRO A 63 -10.32 6.26 -27.47
N ASP A 64 -9.78 6.98 -28.46
CA ASP A 64 -10.45 7.29 -29.73
C ASP A 64 -10.89 6.00 -30.45
#